data_AF-A0A951FE01-F1
#
_entry.id   AF-A0A951FE01-F1
#
_cell.length_a   1.000
_cell.length_b   1.000
_cell.length_c   1.000
_cell.angle_alpha   90.00
_cell.angle_beta   90.00
_cell.angle_gamma   90.00
#
_symmetry.space_group_name_H-M   'P 1'
#
loop_
_entity.id
_entity.type
_entity.pdbx_description
1 polymer ?
#
loop_
_entity_poly.entity_id
_entity_poly.type
_entity_poly.pdbx_seq_one_letter_code
_entity_poly.pdbx_strand_id
1 'polypeptide(L)' 'TLGPFELLIILAIVIAIFGAGKLAGIGGALGGSIREFRKSVRDDEPVKTVDRADEPRDTTRV' A
#
# COMPACT_ATOMS: atom_id res chain seq x y z
N THR A 1 -14.31 -1.88 23.53
CA THR A 1 -13.10 -1.77 22.70
C THR A 1 -13.46 -0.93 21.49
N LEU A 2 -12.60 -0.03 21.05
CA LEU A 2 -12.86 0.77 19.84
C LEU A 2 -12.95 -0.19 18.65
N GLY A 3 -14.10 -0.22 17.98
CA GLY A 3 -14.33 -1.04 16.82
C GLY A 3 -13.79 -0.40 15.54
N PRO A 4 -13.81 -1.15 14.43
CA PRO A 4 -13.38 -0.63 13.13
C PRO A 4 -14.24 0.56 12.66
N PHE A 5 -15.50 0.64 13.11
CA PHE A 5 -16.40 1.73 12.75
C PHE A 5 -16.05 3.04 13.47
N GLU A 6 -15.72 2.97 14.76
CA GLU A 6 -15.25 4.12 15.54
C GLU A 6 -13.93 4.68 15.00
N LEU A 7 -12.99 3.80 14.59
CA LEU A 7 -11.73 4.22 13.98
C LEU A 7 -11.96 4.97 12.66
N LEU A 8 -12.94 4.55 11.85
CA LEU A 8 -13.29 5.20 10.59
C LEU A 8 -13.84 6.61 10.83
N ILE A 9 -14.68 6.81 11.85
CA ILE A 9 -15.21 8.12 12.23
C ILE A 9 -14.06 9.06 12.66
N ILE A 10 -13.13 8.56 13.48
CA ILE A 10 -11.95 9.36 13.90
C ILE A 10 -11.10 9.74 12.68
N LEU A 11 -10.85 8.79 11.77
CA LEU A 11 -10.12 9.03 10.54
C LEU A 11 -10.80 10.10 9.67
N ALA A 12 -12.13 10.08 9.56
CA ALA A 12 -12.88 11.08 8.82
C ALA A 12 -12.70 12.50 9.41
N ILE A 13 -12.68 12.64 10.74
CA ILE A 13 -12.42 13.93 11.41
C ILE A 13 -11.00 14.42 11.12
N VAL A 14 -10.00 13.53 11.19
CA VAL A 14 -8.60 13.88 10.87
C VAL A 14 -8.50 14.34 9.41
N ILE A 15 -9.17 13.66 8.47
CA ILE A 15 -9.22 14.08 7.06
C ILE A 15 -9.91 15.43 6.90
N ALA A 16 -10.96 15.73 7.66
CA ALA A 16 -11.65 17.03 7.60
C ALA A 16 -10.76 18.19 8.05
N ILE A 17 -9.90 17.98 9.06
CA ILE A 17 -9.00 19.02 9.59
C ILE A 17 -7.76 19.20 8.69
N PHE A 18 -7.09 18.10 8.34
CA PHE A 18 -5.82 18.15 7.61
C PHE A 18 -6.01 18.16 6.08
N GLY A 19 -7.17 17.72 5.59
CA GLY A 19 -7.45 17.54 4.17
C GLY A 19 -6.92 16.20 3.64
N ALA A 20 -7.63 15.63 2.65
CA ALA A 20 -7.24 14.36 2.02
C ALA A 20 -5.87 14.44 1.31
N GLY A 21 -5.53 15.59 0.72
CA GLY A 21 -4.27 15.77 -0.01
C GLY A 21 -3.02 15.71 0.87
N LYS A 22 -3.07 16.31 2.08
CA LYS A 22 -1.95 16.27 3.04
C LYS A 22 -1.72 14.85 3.58
N LEU A 23 -2.81 14.16 3.92
CA LEU A 23 -2.74 12.77 4.39
C LEU A 23 -2.29 11.81 3.29
N ALA A 24 -2.76 11.98 2.05
CA ALA A 24 -2.30 11.19 0.91
C ALA A 24 -0.80 11.40 0.61
N GLY A 25 -0.32 12.64 0.68
CA GLY A 25 1.10 12.96 0.50
C GLY A 25 2.00 12.27 1.54
N ILE A 26 1.63 12.34 2.82
CA ILE A 26 2.37 11.70 3.92
C ILE A 26 2.24 10.17 3.83
N GLY A 27 1.02 9.66 3.58
CA GLY A 27 0.74 8.24 3.45
C GLY A 27 1.48 7.59 2.27
N GLY A 28 1.64 8.31 1.14
CA GLY A 28 2.43 7.85 0.01
C GLY A 28 3.92 7.73 0.34
N ALA A 29 4.50 8.73 1.00
CA ALA A 29 5.91 8.72 1.41
C ALA A 29 6.21 7.63 2.46
N LEU A 30 5.35 7.50 3.47
CA LEU A 30 5.45 6.45 4.49
C LEU A 30 5.17 5.06 3.90
N GLY A 31 4.17 4.93 3.02
CA GLY A 31 3.83 3.67 2.38
C GLY A 31 4.94 3.14 1.47
N GLY A 32 5.59 4.03 0.71
CA GLY A 32 6.74 3.68 -0.12
C GLY A 32 7.92 3.18 0.70
N SER A 33 8.28 3.89 1.78
CA SER A 33 9.37 3.49 2.68
C SER A 33 9.07 2.19 3.43
N ILE A 34 7.84 1.99 3.93
CA ILE A 34 7.43 0.72 4.55
C ILE A 34 7.45 -0.43 3.53
N ARG A 35 7.06 -0.19 2.28
CA ARG A 35 7.06 -1.21 1.22
C ARG A 35 8.48 -1.68 0.93
N GLU A 36 9.41 -0.76 0.78
CA GLU A 36 10.82 -1.08 0.54
C GLU A 36 11.44 -1.76 1.77
N PHE A 37 11.15 -1.27 2.98
CA PHE A 37 11.60 -1.91 4.23
C PHE A 37 11.09 -3.35 4.33
N ARG A 38 9.80 -3.59 4.05
CA ARG A 38 9.22 -4.94 4.04
C ARG A 38 9.84 -5.83 2.97
N LYS A 39 10.23 -5.26 1.83
CA LYS A 39 10.90 -5.98 0.74
C LYS A 39 12.31 -6.40 1.16
N SER A 40 13.13 -5.49 1.66
CA SER A 40 14.48 -5.79 2.13
C SER A 40 14.49 -6.81 3.28
N VAL A 41 13.54 -6.72 4.22
CA VAL A 41 13.40 -7.69 5.32
C VAL A 41 12.95 -9.08 4.81
N ARG A 42 12.24 -9.15 3.67
CA ARG A 42 11.80 -10.42 3.07
C ARG A 42 12.81 -11.02 2.12
N ASP A 43 13.64 -10.20 1.47
CA ASP A 43 14.69 -10.65 0.54
C ASP A 43 15.87 -11.33 1.27
N ASP A 44 16.01 -11.16 2.59
CA ASP A 44 16.89 -11.96 3.46
C ASP A 44 16.38 -13.40 3.72
N GLU A 45 15.17 -13.76 3.27
CA GLU A 45 14.73 -15.16 3.13
C GLU A 45 14.82 -15.60 1.67
N PRO A 46 15.40 -16.79 1.36
CA PRO A 46 15.57 -17.22 -0.02
C PRO A 46 14.22 -17.46 -0.72
N VAL A 47 13.93 -16.56 -1.66
CA VAL A 47 13.03 -16.66 -2.83
C VAL A 47 11.53 -16.79 -2.54
N LYS A 48 10.80 -15.74 -2.96
CA LYS A 48 9.59 -15.86 -3.80
C LYS A 48 9.28 -14.52 -4.46
N THR A 49 9.75 -14.36 -5.70
CA THR A 49 9.24 -13.40 -6.67
C THR A 49 7.72 -13.59 -6.78
N VAL A 50 6.96 -12.64 -6.25
CA VAL A 50 5.53 -12.49 -6.55
C VAL A 50 5.35 -11.11 -7.15
N ASP A 51 5.78 -10.97 -8.40
CA ASP A 51 5.23 -9.97 -9.32
C ASP A 51 4.77 -10.74 -10.56
N ARG A 52 3.59 -11.36 -10.42
CA ARG A 52 2.75 -11.78 -11.56
C ARG A 52 1.61 -10.78 -11.64
N ALA A 53 1.87 -9.65 -12.25
CA ALA A 53 0.85 -8.68 -12.65
C ALA A 53 1.40 -7.76 -13.74
N ASP A 54 1.85 -8.33 -14.88
CA ASP A 54 1.75 -7.70 -16.22
C ASP A 54 2.37 -8.61 -17.29
N GLU A 55 1.70 -9.72 -17.62
CA GLU A 55 1.88 -10.37 -18.91
C GLU A 55 0.49 -10.54 -19.55
N PRO A 56 0.07 -9.62 -20.42
CA PRO A 56 -1.00 -9.90 -21.36
C PRO A 56 -0.51 -11.02 -22.26
N ARG A 57 -1.09 -12.21 -22.09
CA ARG A 57 -0.99 -13.30 -23.05
C ARG A 57 -1.60 -12.82 -24.36
N ASP A 58 -0.79 -12.41 -25.32
CA ASP A 58 -1.23 -12.32 -26.71
C ASP A 58 -0.70 -13.52 -27.51
N THR A 59 -1.64 -14.43 -27.67
CA THR A 59 -1.66 -15.52 -28.62
C THR A 59 -1.86 -14.96 -30.03
N THR A 60 -0.82 -14.63 -30.79
CA THR A 60 -0.89 -14.57 -32.26
C THR A 60 0.51 -14.71 -32.87
N ARG A 61 0.95 -15.96 -33.05
CA ARG A 61 1.95 -16.31 -34.06
C ARG A 61 1.63 -17.70 -34.60
N VAL A 62 0.73 -17.75 -35.57
CA VAL A 62 0.60 -18.80 -36.60
C VAL A 62 0.04 -18.19 -37.87
#